data_AF-A0A9P0LLU6-F1
#
_entry.id   AF-A0A9P0LLU6-F1
#
_cell.length_a   1.000
_cell.length_b   1.000
_cell.length_c   1.000
_cell.angle_alpha   90.00
_cell.angle_beta   90.00
_cell.angle_gamma   90.00
#
_symmetry.space_group_name_H-M   'P 1'
#
loop_
_entity.id
_entity.type
_entity.pdbx_description
1 polymer ?
#
loop_
_entity_poly.entity_id
_entity_poly.type
_entity_poly.pdbx_seq_one_letter_code
_entity_poly.pdbx_strand_id
1 'polypeptide(L)'
;MPRCKRNLVSEMSWEAEQKRLQALCDEVQLEEDLDDEDLELAADEDVTETRDTDSESDQEYNDEVISLQTAEIPGAHHFLGKDNKARWRKHCTKKTSRTRQENIIVRLPGVRDYGKHARSEIECWSLFFSDKMLEEIVEKTNLYITRISENYSRDRAAKLTDLLEIKALFGLLYLAGTLKSSKLNTKEIWNRQGTGIERFWVTMSEQRFRFLLTCLRFDDLSTRDERKKFDKLAPIRSTFDKFVKNCKNTYCIGANATIDEKLEAFRGRCGFKQYIPSKPNKYGVKIFALVDASTSYCANLEVYVGTQPDGPFKTNNDPVSIVLRLIEPVSGTNRNLTCDNWFTSVPLVEKLLKEHRLTFVGTSHGIHKYQKSSCLYIHVWVPERYDNCVLCPQKV
;
A
#
# COMPACT_ATOMS: atom_id res chain seq x y z
N MET A 1 -45.54 46.58 -37.69
CA MET A 1 -45.03 45.53 -36.79
C MET A 1 -43.94 44.75 -37.51
N PRO A 2 -42.65 44.86 -37.13
CA PRO A 2 -41.59 44.10 -37.78
C PRO A 2 -41.41 42.73 -37.14
N ARG A 3 -41.26 41.69 -37.97
CA ARG A 3 -41.01 40.30 -37.57
C ARG A 3 -39.58 40.16 -37.02
N CYS A 4 -39.47 39.68 -35.78
CA CYS A 4 -38.21 39.35 -35.12
C CYS A 4 -37.53 38.16 -35.83
N LYS A 5 -36.34 38.37 -36.42
CA LYS A 5 -35.46 37.30 -36.91
C LYS A 5 -34.76 36.68 -35.70
N ARG A 6 -35.05 35.40 -35.41
CA ARG A 6 -34.27 34.60 -34.45
C ARG A 6 -32.89 34.31 -35.06
N ASN A 7 -31.83 34.78 -34.40
CA ASN A 7 -30.47 34.34 -34.70
C ASN A 7 -30.32 32.88 -34.28
N LEU A 8 -30.02 32.01 -35.25
CA LEU A 8 -29.60 30.64 -35.02
C LEU A 8 -28.18 30.66 -34.47
N VAL A 9 -28.03 30.41 -33.17
CA VAL A 9 -26.73 30.07 -32.58
C VAL A 9 -26.40 28.66 -33.05
N SER A 10 -25.27 28.51 -33.75
CA SER A 10 -24.71 27.23 -34.19
C SER A 10 -24.58 26.29 -32.98
N GLU A 11 -25.41 25.24 -32.92
CA GLU A 11 -25.25 24.17 -31.94
C GLU A 11 -24.00 23.37 -32.30
N MET A 12 -22.98 23.50 -31.44
CA MET A 12 -21.75 22.72 -31.54
C MET A 12 -22.09 21.23 -31.47
N SER A 13 -21.61 20.42 -32.43
CA SER A 13 -21.90 18.99 -32.44
C SER A 13 -21.33 18.30 -31.20
N TRP A 14 -21.99 17.23 -30.75
CA TRP A 14 -21.53 16.44 -29.61
C TRP A 14 -20.08 15.95 -29.78
N GLU A 15 -19.67 15.62 -31.00
CA GLU A 15 -18.29 15.19 -31.31
C GLU A 15 -17.29 16.33 -31.17
N ALA A 16 -17.68 17.56 -31.54
CA ALA A 16 -16.85 18.75 -31.36
C ALA A 16 -16.67 19.09 -29.87
N GLU A 17 -17.72 18.92 -29.05
CA GLU A 17 -17.63 19.10 -27.60
C GLU A 17 -16.78 18.01 -26.93
N GLN A 18 -16.88 16.76 -27.36
CA GLN A 18 -15.99 15.69 -26.87
C GLN A 18 -14.52 15.97 -27.19
N LYS A 19 -14.24 16.43 -28.42
CA LYS A 19 -12.88 16.78 -28.84
C LYS A 19 -12.32 17.98 -28.07
N ARG A 20 -13.17 18.96 -27.77
CA ARG A 20 -12.83 20.10 -26.91
C ARG A 20 -12.50 19.67 -25.49
N LEU A 21 -13.34 18.82 -24.87
CA LEU A 21 -13.11 18.29 -23.53
C LEU A 21 -11.83 17.45 -23.45
N GLN A 22 -11.52 16.70 -24.50
CA GLN A 22 -10.29 15.93 -24.59
C GLN A 22 -9.06 16.84 -24.70
N ALA A 23 -9.10 17.89 -25.53
CA ALA A 23 -8.02 18.87 -25.61
C ALA A 23 -7.79 19.61 -24.27
N LEU A 24 -8.87 19.93 -23.54
CA LEU A 24 -8.78 20.50 -22.19
C LEU A 24 -8.16 19.53 -21.17
N CYS A 25 -8.44 18.23 -21.29
CA CYS A 25 -7.78 17.22 -20.45
C CYS A 25 -6.29 17.13 -20.77
N ASP A 26 -5.93 17.21 -22.05
CA ASP A 26 -4.54 17.16 -22.51
C ASP A 26 -3.78 18.44 -22.09
N GLU A 27 -4.40 19.61 -22.11
CA GLU A 27 -3.82 20.88 -21.61
C GLU A 27 -3.61 20.87 -20.09
N VAL A 28 -4.58 20.37 -19.32
CA VAL A 28 -4.43 20.20 -17.87
C VAL A 28 -3.33 19.19 -17.55
N GLN A 29 -3.21 18.12 -18.34
CA GLN A 29 -2.07 17.21 -18.21
C GLN A 29 -0.76 17.94 -18.49
N LEU A 30 -0.66 18.73 -19.56
CA LEU A 30 0.56 19.48 -19.89
C LEU A 30 0.96 20.51 -18.82
N GLU A 31 0.01 21.17 -18.15
CA GLU A 31 0.32 22.02 -16.98
C GLU A 31 0.86 21.19 -15.81
N GLU A 32 0.25 20.04 -15.51
CA GLU A 32 0.78 19.10 -14.48
C GLU A 32 2.17 18.55 -14.87
N ASP A 33 2.49 18.48 -16.15
CA ASP A 33 3.75 17.97 -16.67
C ASP A 33 4.91 18.94 -16.54
N LEU A 34 4.67 20.23 -16.80
CA LEU A 34 5.66 21.28 -16.64
C LEU A 34 6.09 21.42 -15.16
N ASP A 35 5.14 21.22 -14.23
CA ASP A 35 5.41 21.22 -12.79
C ASP A 35 6.20 19.98 -12.32
N ASP A 36 6.17 18.89 -13.09
CA ASP A 36 6.83 17.62 -12.75
C ASP A 36 8.18 17.43 -13.49
N GLU A 37 8.43 18.10 -14.63
CA GLU A 37 9.76 18.14 -15.30
C GLU A 37 10.84 18.75 -14.38
N ASP A 38 10.48 19.78 -13.60
CA ASP A 38 11.36 20.38 -12.58
C ASP A 38 11.69 19.40 -11.43
N LEU A 39 10.85 18.39 -11.21
CA LEU A 39 11.08 17.32 -10.23
C LEU A 39 11.87 16.13 -10.83
N GLU A 40 11.80 15.90 -12.14
CA GLU A 40 12.58 14.87 -12.85
C GLU A 40 14.07 15.21 -12.91
N LEU A 41 14.44 16.48 -13.11
CA LEU A 41 15.84 16.92 -13.09
C LEU A 41 16.55 16.67 -11.74
N ALA A 42 15.78 16.51 -10.66
CA ALA A 42 16.29 16.15 -9.33
C ALA A 42 16.25 14.64 -9.03
N ALA A 43 15.71 13.82 -9.94
CA ALA A 43 15.45 12.39 -9.75
C ALA A 43 16.28 11.46 -10.65
N ASP A 44 17.07 12.00 -11.59
CA ASP A 44 17.93 11.22 -12.50
C ASP A 44 19.05 10.42 -11.81
N GLU A 45 19.18 10.52 -10.48
CA GLU A 45 20.01 9.65 -9.65
C GLU A 45 19.16 8.82 -8.65
N ASP A 46 18.31 7.88 -9.09
CA ASP A 46 18.09 6.67 -8.25
C ASP A 46 17.48 5.44 -8.96
N VAL A 47 18.35 4.43 -9.09
CA VAL A 47 18.21 2.97 -8.92
C VAL A 47 17.01 2.23 -9.54
N THR A 48 17.33 1.56 -10.65
CA THR A 48 16.77 0.24 -11.00
C THR A 48 17.07 -0.74 -9.85
N GLU A 49 16.09 -1.13 -9.04
CA GLU A 49 16.24 -2.30 -8.17
C GLU A 49 16.23 -3.56 -9.06
N THR A 50 17.40 -3.99 -9.55
CA THR A 50 17.59 -5.34 -10.09
C THR A 50 17.53 -6.32 -8.94
N ARG A 51 16.32 -6.79 -8.62
CA ARG A 51 16.09 -7.88 -7.67
C ARG A 51 16.04 -9.20 -8.44
N ASP A 52 17.03 -10.06 -8.20
CA ASP A 52 16.92 -11.50 -8.46
C ASP A 52 15.97 -12.09 -7.39
N THR A 53 14.68 -11.81 -7.54
CA THR A 53 13.63 -12.32 -6.65
C THR A 53 12.87 -13.40 -7.40
N ASP A 54 13.37 -14.63 -7.34
CA ASP A 54 12.59 -15.83 -7.63
C ASP A 54 11.54 -15.99 -6.52
N SER A 55 10.45 -15.22 -6.65
CA SER A 55 9.21 -15.45 -5.91
C SER A 55 8.21 -16.28 -6.73
N GLU A 56 8.66 -16.91 -7.81
CA GLU A 56 7.92 -17.99 -8.46
C GLU A 56 8.49 -19.31 -7.99
N SER A 57 7.77 -19.98 -7.08
CA SER A 57 8.04 -21.36 -6.72
C SER A 57 7.61 -22.28 -7.86
N ASP A 58 8.33 -22.27 -8.97
CA ASP A 58 8.32 -23.30 -10.02
C ASP A 58 9.78 -23.59 -10.42
N GLN A 59 10.55 -24.15 -9.49
CA GLN A 59 11.84 -24.75 -9.82
C GLN A 59 11.63 -26.26 -9.99
N GLU A 60 11.66 -26.73 -11.24
CA GLU A 60 12.00 -28.12 -11.54
C GLU A 60 13.41 -28.39 -10.98
N TYR A 61 13.47 -29.14 -9.88
CA TYR A 61 14.71 -29.57 -9.26
C TYR A 61 15.46 -30.50 -10.22
N ASN A 62 16.66 -30.09 -10.63
CA ASN A 62 17.65 -31.01 -11.19
C ASN A 62 18.57 -31.46 -10.04
N ASP A 63 18.53 -32.77 -9.74
CA ASP A 63 19.23 -33.43 -8.63
C ASP A 63 20.76 -33.52 -8.86
N GLU A 64 21.48 -32.39 -8.80
CA GLU A 64 22.94 -32.42 -8.66
C GLU A 64 23.38 -32.02 -7.25
N VAL A 65 23.54 -33.06 -6.42
CA VAL A 65 24.03 -33.00 -5.05
C VAL A 65 25.50 -32.55 -5.03
N ILE A 66 25.75 -31.26 -4.78
CA ILE A 66 27.10 -30.80 -4.39
C ILE A 66 27.30 -31.11 -2.90
N SER A 67 27.98 -32.23 -2.65
CA SER A 67 28.41 -32.71 -1.34
C SER A 67 29.36 -31.71 -0.65
N LEU A 68 28.81 -30.79 0.16
CA LEU A 68 29.59 -30.13 1.20
C LEU A 68 29.82 -31.13 2.34
N GLN A 69 31.02 -31.70 2.39
CA GLN A 69 31.48 -32.56 3.48
C GLN A 69 31.46 -31.79 4.81
N THR A 70 30.34 -31.85 5.52
CA THR A 70 30.27 -31.57 6.95
C THR A 70 30.39 -32.91 7.64
N ALA A 71 31.48 -33.13 8.36
CA ALA A 71 31.70 -34.35 9.11
C ALA A 71 30.54 -34.56 10.10
N GLU A 72 29.68 -35.53 9.80
CA GLU A 72 28.63 -35.97 10.70
C GLU A 72 29.29 -36.53 11.97
N ILE A 73 29.11 -35.83 13.09
CA ILE A 73 29.46 -36.38 14.40
C ILE A 73 28.32 -37.30 14.83
N PRO A 74 28.52 -38.62 14.94
CA PRO A 74 27.45 -39.55 15.30
C PRO A 74 26.95 -39.24 16.73
N GLY A 75 25.67 -38.90 16.86
CA GLY A 75 24.99 -38.75 18.16
C GLY A 75 24.61 -37.34 18.61
N ALA A 76 24.90 -36.30 17.82
CA ALA A 76 24.52 -34.94 18.20
C ALA A 76 23.06 -34.62 17.80
N HIS A 77 22.12 -34.64 18.75
CA HIS A 77 20.75 -34.11 18.60
C HIS A 77 20.68 -32.60 18.31
N HIS A 78 21.84 -31.96 18.10
CA HIS A 78 21.98 -30.54 17.83
C HIS A 78 23.21 -30.30 16.94
N PHE A 79 23.10 -29.34 16.02
CA PHE A 79 24.21 -28.82 15.24
C PHE A 79 24.85 -27.65 15.99
N LEU A 80 26.17 -27.53 15.96
CA LEU A 80 26.87 -26.38 16.51
C LEU A 80 27.05 -25.33 15.42
N GLY A 81 26.77 -24.06 15.73
CA GLY A 81 27.21 -22.96 14.89
C GLY A 81 28.74 -22.94 14.84
N LYS A 82 29.36 -22.42 13.77
CA LYS A 82 30.83 -22.35 13.66
C LYS A 82 31.53 -21.54 14.79
N ASP A 83 30.79 -20.84 15.65
CA ASP A 83 31.32 -20.21 16.87
C ASP A 83 31.41 -21.17 18.07
N ASN A 84 30.95 -22.42 17.90
CA ASN A 84 30.78 -23.46 18.92
C ASN A 84 29.95 -23.04 20.14
N LYS A 85 29.18 -21.94 20.04
CA LYS A 85 28.33 -21.43 21.14
C LYS A 85 26.85 -21.64 20.84
N ALA A 86 26.44 -21.43 19.58
CA ALA A 86 25.05 -21.63 19.19
C ALA A 86 24.76 -23.13 18.97
N ARG A 87 23.74 -23.67 19.65
CA ARG A 87 23.22 -25.02 19.41
C ARG A 87 21.91 -24.93 18.62
N TRP A 88 21.87 -25.58 17.48
CA TRP A 88 20.74 -25.67 16.56
C TRP A 88 20.12 -27.05 16.66
N ARG A 89 18.79 -27.18 16.65
CA ARG A 89 18.12 -28.48 16.68
C ARG A 89 17.11 -28.55 15.55
N LYS A 90 17.11 -29.66 14.80
CA LYS A 90 16.14 -29.90 13.72
C LYS A 90 14.71 -30.01 14.24
N HIS A 91 14.54 -30.63 15.40
CA HIS A 91 13.22 -30.86 16.00
C HIS A 91 13.05 -30.06 17.28
N CYS A 92 11.87 -29.44 17.43
CA CYS A 92 11.50 -28.74 18.65
C CYS A 92 11.39 -29.74 19.80
N THR A 93 12.02 -29.43 20.92
CA THR A 93 11.83 -30.22 22.14
C THR A 93 10.41 -29.99 22.68
N LYS A 94 9.71 -31.07 23.08
CA LYS A 94 8.43 -30.96 23.77
C LYS A 94 8.65 -30.17 25.06
N LYS A 95 8.07 -28.97 25.16
CA LYS A 95 8.17 -28.13 26.35
C LYS A 95 7.17 -28.65 27.39
N THR A 96 7.67 -29.04 28.57
CA THR A 96 6.87 -29.33 29.77
C THR A 96 6.73 -28.11 30.70
N SER A 97 7.25 -26.95 30.29
CA SER A 97 7.29 -25.73 31.09
C SER A 97 6.28 -24.68 30.65
N ARG A 98 5.86 -23.83 31.60
CA ARG A 98 4.99 -22.66 31.34
C ARG A 98 5.60 -21.77 30.25
N THR A 99 4.73 -21.19 29.42
CA THR A 99 5.11 -20.18 28.43
C THR A 99 5.86 -19.04 29.12
N ARG A 100 7.07 -18.73 28.64
CA ARG A 100 7.87 -17.61 29.17
C ARG A 100 7.12 -16.30 28.98
N GLN A 101 7.29 -15.36 29.92
CA GLN A 101 6.62 -14.07 29.92
C GLN A 101 6.84 -13.27 28.62
N GLU A 102 8.02 -13.39 28.03
CA GLU A 102 8.39 -12.80 26.72
C GLU A 102 7.54 -13.31 25.55
N ASN A 103 6.90 -14.48 25.67
CA ASN A 103 6.05 -15.10 24.64
C ASN A 103 4.54 -14.95 24.93
N ILE A 104 4.18 -14.22 25.98
CA ILE A 104 2.77 -13.95 26.32
C ILE A 104 2.37 -12.67 25.60
N ILE A 105 1.42 -12.78 24.67
CA ILE A 105 0.85 -11.64 23.95
C ILE A 105 0.11 -10.76 24.95
N VAL A 106 0.50 -9.48 25.01
CA VAL A 106 -0.05 -8.54 26.00
C VAL A 106 -1.41 -7.98 25.56
N ARG A 107 -1.64 -7.90 24.24
CA ARG A 107 -2.87 -7.34 23.65
C ARG A 107 -3.60 -8.39 22.83
N LEU A 108 -4.81 -8.75 23.24
CA LEU A 108 -5.61 -9.72 22.50
C LEU A 108 -6.05 -9.15 21.14
N PRO A 109 -6.10 -9.99 20.09
CA PRO A 109 -6.61 -9.57 18.79
C PRO A 109 -8.08 -9.24 18.86
N GLY A 110 -8.51 -8.29 18.02
CA GLY A 110 -9.91 -7.92 17.89
C GLY A 110 -10.14 -6.45 17.59
N VAL A 111 -11.41 -6.11 17.35
CA VAL A 111 -11.86 -4.73 17.15
C VAL A 111 -11.61 -3.92 18.41
N ARG A 112 -10.95 -2.78 18.26
CA ARG A 112 -10.67 -1.84 19.34
C ARG A 112 -11.92 -1.02 19.68
N ASP A 113 -11.90 -0.31 20.80
CA ASP A 113 -13.03 0.51 21.25
C ASP A 113 -13.50 1.52 20.18
N TYR A 114 -12.58 2.04 19.35
CA TYR A 114 -12.89 2.91 18.21
C TYR A 114 -13.91 2.29 17.24
N GLY A 115 -13.81 0.98 16.96
CA GLY A 115 -14.68 0.27 16.02
C GLY A 115 -15.77 -0.58 16.66
N LYS A 116 -15.80 -0.67 18.00
CA LYS A 116 -16.61 -1.65 18.74
C LYS A 116 -18.13 -1.49 18.56
N HIS A 117 -18.55 -0.29 18.20
CA HIS A 117 -19.96 0.07 18.04
C HIS A 117 -20.47 -0.04 16.60
N ALA A 118 -19.59 -0.24 15.61
CA ALA A 118 -20.01 -0.48 14.24
C ALA A 118 -20.66 -1.87 14.13
N ARG A 119 -21.93 -1.92 13.68
CA ARG A 119 -22.72 -3.15 13.57
C ARG A 119 -23.12 -3.47 12.14
N SER A 120 -23.29 -2.45 11.31
CA SER A 120 -23.59 -2.60 9.88
C SER A 120 -22.32 -2.50 9.02
N GLU A 121 -22.39 -3.00 7.79
CA GLU A 121 -21.31 -2.95 6.82
C GLU A 121 -20.89 -1.51 6.51
N ILE A 122 -21.86 -0.60 6.44
CA ILE A 122 -21.59 0.82 6.17
C ILE A 122 -20.92 1.51 7.36
N GLU A 123 -21.33 1.20 8.60
CA GLU A 123 -20.65 1.72 9.80
C GLU A 123 -19.21 1.21 9.87
N CYS A 124 -18.99 -0.08 9.54
CA CYS A 124 -17.65 -0.67 9.47
C CYS A 124 -16.78 0.02 8.40
N TRP A 125 -17.34 0.33 7.24
CA TRP A 125 -16.63 1.07 6.18
C TRP A 125 -16.29 2.51 6.63
N SER A 126 -17.23 3.17 7.31
CA SER A 126 -17.05 4.53 7.83
C SER A 126 -15.99 4.65 8.92
N LEU A 127 -15.55 3.54 9.53
CA LEU A 127 -14.39 3.54 10.41
C LEU A 127 -13.11 3.94 9.68
N PHE A 128 -13.00 3.60 8.38
CA PHE A 128 -11.84 3.88 7.55
C PHE A 128 -12.01 5.17 6.75
N PHE A 129 -13.20 5.38 6.19
CA PHE A 129 -13.59 6.59 5.46
C PHE A 129 -14.66 7.35 6.24
N SER A 130 -14.23 8.19 7.17
CA SER A 130 -15.15 9.00 7.97
C SER A 130 -15.81 10.09 7.14
N ASP A 131 -17.01 10.51 7.53
CA ASP A 131 -17.74 11.58 6.86
C ASP A 131 -16.93 12.87 6.78
N LYS A 132 -16.18 13.22 7.85
CA LYS A 132 -15.24 14.35 7.83
C LYS A 132 -14.18 14.24 6.74
N MET A 133 -13.62 13.06 6.52
CA MET A 133 -12.61 12.85 5.48
C MET A 133 -13.22 12.99 4.08
N LEU A 134 -14.45 12.52 3.90
CA LEU A 134 -15.19 12.66 2.65
C LEU A 134 -15.64 14.12 2.41
N GLU A 135 -16.02 14.85 3.45
CA GLU A 135 -16.34 16.28 3.37
C GLU A 135 -15.14 17.11 2.93
N GLU A 136 -13.95 16.79 3.43
CA GLU A 136 -12.71 17.43 2.95
C GLU A 136 -12.47 17.13 1.45
N ILE A 137 -12.71 15.89 1.01
CA ILE A 137 -12.61 15.53 -0.42
C ILE A 137 -13.63 16.33 -1.25
N VAL A 138 -14.86 16.47 -0.75
CA VAL A 138 -15.91 17.29 -1.39
C VAL A 138 -15.46 18.75 -1.49
N GLU A 139 -14.94 19.33 -0.41
CA GLU A 139 -14.43 20.70 -0.38
C GLU A 139 -13.33 20.90 -1.42
N LYS A 140 -12.30 20.06 -1.41
CA LYS A 140 -11.15 20.17 -2.32
C LYS A 140 -11.52 19.92 -3.78
N THR A 141 -12.44 18.98 -4.02
CA THR A 141 -13.02 18.75 -5.36
C THR A 141 -13.81 19.97 -5.84
N ASN A 142 -14.61 20.59 -4.98
CA ASN A 142 -15.39 21.79 -5.32
C ASN A 142 -14.53 23.02 -5.58
N LEU A 143 -13.42 23.20 -4.85
CA LEU A 143 -12.43 24.24 -5.16
C LEU A 143 -11.89 24.07 -6.58
N TYR A 144 -11.55 22.85 -6.97
CA TYR A 144 -11.07 22.57 -8.33
C TYR A 144 -12.17 22.77 -9.39
N ILE A 145 -13.40 22.28 -9.13
CA ILE A 145 -14.55 22.50 -10.03
C ILE A 145 -14.78 23.99 -10.26
N THR A 146 -14.70 24.81 -9.20
CA THR A 146 -14.87 26.26 -9.29
C THR A 146 -13.80 26.88 -10.19
N ARG A 147 -12.54 26.46 -10.06
CA ARG A 147 -11.42 26.93 -10.89
C ARG A 147 -11.62 26.63 -12.38
N ILE A 148 -12.10 25.44 -12.72
CA ILE A 148 -12.31 25.04 -14.13
C ILE A 148 -13.68 25.46 -14.67
N SER A 149 -14.56 26.03 -13.86
CA SER A 149 -15.96 26.28 -14.23
C SER A 149 -16.09 27.22 -15.43
N GLU A 150 -15.16 28.17 -15.58
CA GLU A 150 -15.11 29.12 -16.71
C GLU A 150 -14.90 28.42 -18.06
N ASN A 151 -14.31 27.22 -18.07
CA ASN A 151 -14.12 26.44 -19.29
C ASN A 151 -15.44 25.86 -19.83
N TYR A 152 -16.52 25.91 -19.05
CA TYR A 152 -17.81 25.33 -19.39
C TYR A 152 -18.83 26.42 -19.70
N SER A 153 -19.45 26.33 -20.87
CA SER A 153 -20.48 27.31 -21.30
C SER A 153 -21.84 27.14 -20.61
N ARG A 154 -22.03 26.08 -19.82
CA ARG A 154 -23.28 25.78 -19.12
C ARG A 154 -22.97 25.54 -17.64
N ASP A 155 -23.56 26.33 -16.76
CA ASP A 155 -23.37 26.21 -15.30
C ASP A 155 -23.62 24.78 -14.78
N ARG A 156 -24.61 24.08 -15.36
CA ARG A 156 -24.95 22.70 -14.99
C ARG A 156 -23.85 21.68 -15.30
N ALA A 157 -22.93 21.99 -16.22
CA ALA A 157 -21.85 21.08 -16.61
C ALA A 157 -20.74 21.02 -15.54
N ALA A 158 -20.46 22.16 -14.89
CA ALA A 158 -19.50 22.28 -13.79
C ALA A 158 -20.20 22.42 -12.43
N LYS A 159 -21.31 21.70 -12.22
CA LYS A 159 -22.04 21.74 -10.95
C LYS A 159 -21.15 21.22 -9.82
N LEU A 160 -21.15 21.91 -8.68
CA LEU A 160 -20.51 21.45 -7.45
C LEU A 160 -21.06 20.09 -7.00
N THR A 161 -20.23 19.31 -6.31
CA THR A 161 -20.56 18.01 -5.72
C THR A 161 -20.89 18.14 -4.23
N ASP A 162 -21.49 17.09 -3.67
CA ASP A 162 -21.82 16.98 -2.26
C ASP A 162 -21.38 15.63 -1.69
N LEU A 163 -21.54 15.46 -0.38
CA LEU A 163 -21.15 14.24 0.32
C LEU A 163 -21.89 13.00 -0.22
N LEU A 164 -23.17 13.14 -0.57
CA LEU A 164 -23.97 12.03 -1.08
C LEU A 164 -23.47 11.58 -2.47
N GLU A 165 -23.16 12.53 -3.34
CA GLU A 165 -22.67 12.26 -4.69
C GLU A 165 -21.26 11.65 -4.66
N ILE A 166 -20.36 12.10 -3.79
CA ILE A 166 -19.04 11.46 -3.61
C ILE A 166 -19.17 10.04 -3.03
N LYS A 167 -20.07 9.80 -2.06
CA LYS A 167 -20.37 8.45 -1.57
C LYS A 167 -20.92 7.56 -2.69
N ALA A 168 -21.80 8.08 -3.53
CA ALA A 168 -22.32 7.37 -4.70
C ALA A 168 -21.21 7.05 -5.72
N LEU A 169 -20.31 7.99 -6.00
CA LEU A 169 -19.15 7.78 -6.87
C LEU A 169 -18.28 6.63 -6.36
N PHE A 170 -17.93 6.63 -5.07
CA PHE A 170 -17.13 5.55 -4.47
C PHE A 170 -17.88 4.23 -4.48
N GLY A 171 -19.19 4.22 -4.23
CA GLY A 171 -20.03 3.05 -4.36
C GLY A 171 -19.99 2.44 -5.77
N LEU A 172 -20.02 3.27 -6.82
CA LEU A 172 -19.87 2.81 -8.21
C LEU A 172 -18.48 2.26 -8.51
N LEU A 173 -17.42 2.85 -7.94
CA LEU A 173 -16.05 2.33 -8.06
C LEU A 173 -15.91 0.93 -7.42
N TYR A 174 -16.47 0.74 -6.22
CA TYR A 174 -16.53 -0.58 -5.59
C TYR A 174 -17.32 -1.58 -6.43
N LEU A 175 -18.50 -1.17 -6.93
CA LEU A 175 -19.34 -2.02 -7.77
C LEU A 175 -18.61 -2.45 -9.05
N ALA A 176 -17.88 -1.54 -9.70
CA ALA A 176 -17.06 -1.87 -10.87
C ALA A 176 -15.97 -2.90 -10.56
N GLY A 177 -15.36 -2.80 -9.38
CA GLY A 177 -14.41 -3.80 -8.88
C GLY A 177 -15.06 -5.16 -8.64
N THR A 178 -16.18 -5.20 -7.93
CA THR A 178 -16.91 -6.45 -7.61
C THR A 178 -17.39 -7.18 -8.87
N LEU A 179 -17.86 -6.44 -9.87
CA LEU A 179 -18.32 -6.99 -11.15
C LEU A 179 -17.18 -7.31 -12.13
N LYS A 180 -15.92 -7.08 -11.73
CA LYS A 180 -14.73 -7.23 -12.60
C LYS A 180 -14.82 -6.39 -13.89
N SER A 181 -15.52 -5.26 -13.81
CA SER A 181 -15.77 -4.33 -14.92
C SER A 181 -14.80 -3.16 -14.96
N SER A 182 -13.79 -3.13 -14.08
CA SER A 182 -12.84 -2.01 -13.95
C SER A 182 -12.01 -1.71 -15.21
N LYS A 183 -11.92 -2.67 -16.15
CA LYS A 183 -11.23 -2.52 -17.43
C LYS A 183 -12.18 -2.26 -18.62
N LEU A 184 -13.49 -2.25 -18.39
CA LEU A 184 -14.47 -1.98 -19.44
C LEU A 184 -14.56 -0.48 -19.71
N ASN A 185 -14.93 -0.14 -20.95
CA ASN A 185 -15.19 1.25 -21.29
C ASN A 185 -16.43 1.73 -20.53
N THR A 186 -16.41 2.97 -20.05
CA THR A 186 -17.58 3.58 -19.38
C THR A 186 -18.82 3.59 -20.26
N LYS A 187 -18.69 3.70 -21.58
CA LYS A 187 -19.81 3.61 -22.53
C LYS A 187 -20.50 2.25 -22.51
N GLU A 188 -19.76 1.17 -22.29
CA GLU A 188 -20.32 -0.18 -22.19
C GLU A 188 -21.06 -0.35 -20.88
N ILE A 189 -20.46 0.09 -19.77
CA ILE A 189 -21.07 0.01 -18.43
C ILE A 189 -22.37 0.82 -18.36
N TRP A 190 -22.43 2.01 -18.99
CA TRP A 190 -23.61 2.87 -19.03
C TRP A 190 -24.58 2.58 -20.19
N ASN A 191 -24.35 1.53 -20.98
CA ASN A 191 -25.20 1.20 -22.12
C ASN A 191 -26.63 0.81 -21.69
N ARG A 192 -27.64 1.48 -22.26
CA ARG A 192 -29.07 1.22 -21.95
C ARG A 192 -29.76 0.24 -22.90
N GLN A 193 -29.07 -0.22 -23.94
CA GLN A 193 -29.56 -1.15 -24.96
C GLN A 193 -29.40 -2.63 -24.55
N GLY A 194 -29.24 -2.91 -23.26
CA GLY A 194 -29.26 -4.25 -22.69
C GLY A 194 -27.90 -4.83 -22.26
N THR A 195 -26.79 -4.18 -22.59
CA THR A 195 -25.43 -4.67 -22.24
C THR A 195 -24.81 -3.95 -21.04
N GLY A 196 -25.34 -2.79 -20.64
CA GLY A 196 -24.84 -2.04 -19.50
C GLY A 196 -25.44 -2.51 -18.18
N ILE A 197 -24.91 -1.94 -17.10
CA ILE A 197 -25.26 -2.32 -15.74
C ILE A 197 -26.19 -1.25 -15.16
N GLU A 198 -27.46 -1.61 -14.95
CA GLU A 198 -28.54 -0.70 -14.53
C GLU A 198 -28.13 0.20 -13.36
N ARG A 199 -27.53 -0.40 -12.32
CA ARG A 199 -27.10 0.28 -11.10
C ARG A 199 -26.20 1.50 -11.35
N PHE A 200 -25.42 1.53 -12.43
CA PHE A 200 -24.56 2.68 -12.72
C PHE A 200 -25.35 3.89 -13.22
N TRP A 201 -26.19 3.71 -14.25
CA TRP A 201 -26.89 4.82 -14.88
C TRP A 201 -28.13 5.29 -14.13
N VAL A 202 -28.68 4.48 -13.21
CA VAL A 202 -29.70 4.93 -12.23
C VAL A 202 -29.08 5.75 -11.09
N THR A 203 -27.80 5.55 -10.79
CA THR A 203 -27.10 6.25 -9.71
C THR A 203 -26.57 7.61 -10.17
N MET A 204 -25.87 7.68 -11.30
CA MET A 204 -25.42 8.93 -11.91
C MET A 204 -25.22 8.78 -13.42
N SER A 205 -25.23 9.87 -14.18
CA SER A 205 -24.97 9.83 -15.62
C SER A 205 -23.49 9.51 -15.92
N GLU A 206 -23.21 8.90 -17.08
CA GLU A 206 -21.83 8.61 -17.51
C GLU A 206 -20.98 9.89 -17.55
N GLN A 207 -21.57 10.96 -18.08
CA GLN A 207 -20.93 12.28 -18.17
C GLN A 207 -20.56 12.81 -16.79
N ARG A 208 -21.46 12.71 -15.81
CA ARG A 208 -21.18 13.17 -14.44
C ARG A 208 -20.14 12.30 -13.75
N PHE A 209 -20.21 10.98 -13.91
CA PHE A 209 -19.21 10.04 -13.39
C PHE A 209 -17.81 10.39 -13.90
N ARG A 210 -17.65 10.55 -15.22
CA ARG A 210 -16.36 10.89 -15.83
C ARG A 210 -15.87 12.28 -15.40
N PHE A 211 -16.76 13.26 -15.37
CA PHE A 211 -16.44 14.61 -14.89
C PHE A 211 -15.91 14.60 -13.44
N LEU A 212 -16.58 13.89 -12.53
CA LEU A 212 -16.16 13.79 -11.15
C LEU A 212 -14.82 13.05 -11.00
N LEU A 213 -14.58 11.99 -11.78
CA LEU A 213 -13.27 11.31 -11.76
C LEU A 213 -12.13 12.23 -12.19
N THR A 214 -12.34 13.11 -13.17
CA THR A 214 -11.34 14.10 -13.58
C THR A 214 -11.15 15.20 -12.53
N CYS A 215 -12.22 15.58 -11.83
CA CYS A 215 -12.20 16.68 -10.86
C CYS A 215 -11.82 16.28 -9.43
N LEU A 216 -11.82 14.99 -9.11
CA LEU A 216 -11.58 14.50 -7.74
C LEU A 216 -10.23 15.00 -7.22
N ARG A 217 -10.22 15.63 -6.04
CA ARG A 217 -9.00 16.14 -5.38
C ARG A 217 -8.99 15.77 -3.90
N PHE A 218 -7.79 15.59 -3.36
CA PHE A 218 -7.54 15.19 -1.96
C PHE A 218 -6.76 16.25 -1.17
N ASP A 219 -6.46 17.38 -1.79
CA ASP A 219 -5.72 18.50 -1.23
C ASP A 219 -6.12 19.83 -1.89
N ASP A 220 -5.59 20.93 -1.36
CA ASP A 220 -5.77 22.25 -1.93
C ASP A 220 -4.64 22.56 -2.93
N LEU A 221 -4.99 22.74 -4.20
CA LEU A 221 -4.05 23.07 -5.26
C LEU A 221 -3.31 24.39 -4.99
N SER A 222 -3.97 25.38 -4.38
CA SER A 222 -3.37 26.71 -4.17
C SER A 222 -2.16 26.69 -3.23
N THR A 223 -2.03 25.65 -2.39
CA THR A 223 -0.93 25.48 -1.44
C THR A 223 -0.03 24.29 -1.79
N ARG A 224 -0.31 23.60 -2.90
CA ARG A 224 0.35 22.34 -3.25
C ARG A 224 1.82 22.56 -3.56
N ASP A 225 2.16 23.60 -4.31
CA ASP A 225 3.54 23.82 -4.77
C ASP A 225 4.48 24.11 -3.59
N GLU A 226 4.00 24.86 -2.59
CA GLU A 226 4.75 25.08 -1.35
C GLU A 226 4.96 23.79 -0.56
N ARG A 227 3.97 22.89 -0.53
CA ARG A 227 4.07 21.60 0.17
C ARG A 227 4.94 20.60 -0.59
N LYS A 228 4.89 20.59 -1.93
CA LYS A 228 5.75 19.74 -2.79
C LYS A 228 7.23 19.99 -2.53
N LYS A 229 7.63 21.21 -2.14
CA LYS A 229 9.03 21.56 -1.78
C LYS A 229 9.63 20.67 -0.68
N PHE A 230 8.81 20.05 0.17
CA PHE A 230 9.27 19.18 1.26
C PHE A 230 8.48 17.87 1.40
N ASP A 231 7.47 17.63 0.56
CA ASP A 231 6.69 16.38 0.55
C ASP A 231 6.22 16.00 -0.86
N LYS A 232 6.86 14.99 -1.46
CA LYS A 232 6.44 14.38 -2.73
C LYS A 232 5.05 13.77 -2.66
N LEU A 233 4.55 13.40 -1.48
CA LEU A 233 3.21 12.84 -1.28
C LEU A 233 2.14 13.92 -1.01
N ALA A 234 2.49 15.21 -1.09
CA ALA A 234 1.60 16.33 -0.76
C ALA A 234 0.17 16.22 -1.32
N PRO A 235 -0.07 15.76 -2.58
CA PRO A 235 -1.42 15.68 -3.14
C PRO A 235 -2.39 14.76 -2.38
N ILE A 236 -1.89 13.77 -1.65
CA ILE A 236 -2.72 12.78 -0.93
C ILE A 236 -2.36 12.62 0.55
N ARG A 237 -1.29 13.26 1.03
CA ARG A 237 -0.72 13.15 2.38
C ARG A 237 -1.78 13.16 3.49
N SER A 238 -2.61 14.20 3.52
CA SER A 238 -3.64 14.38 4.58
C SER A 238 -4.63 13.22 4.62
N THR A 239 -5.15 12.83 3.45
CA THR A 239 -6.15 11.75 3.33
C THR A 239 -5.52 10.40 3.65
N PHE A 240 -4.32 10.13 3.14
CA PHE A 240 -3.60 8.88 3.37
C PHE A 240 -3.26 8.69 4.85
N ASP A 241 -2.71 9.72 5.51
CA ASP A 241 -2.35 9.65 6.93
C ASP A 241 -3.58 9.43 7.82
N LYS A 242 -4.73 10.05 7.48
CA LYS A 242 -6.01 9.82 8.17
C LYS A 242 -6.49 8.39 7.99
N PHE A 243 -6.45 7.88 6.76
CA PHE A 243 -6.82 6.49 6.46
C PHE A 243 -5.94 5.50 7.25
N VAL A 244 -4.62 5.67 7.21
CA VAL A 244 -3.69 4.80 7.95
C VAL A 244 -3.90 4.90 9.46
N LYS A 245 -4.12 6.11 10.00
CA LYS A 245 -4.47 6.30 11.40
C LYS A 245 -5.75 5.55 11.78
N ASN A 246 -6.76 5.58 10.92
CA ASN A 246 -7.99 4.84 11.13
C ASN A 246 -7.73 3.32 11.15
N CYS A 247 -6.93 2.80 10.22
CA CYS A 247 -6.53 1.38 10.20
C CYS A 247 -5.87 0.95 11.52
N LYS A 248 -4.95 1.77 12.06
CA LYS A 248 -4.28 1.52 13.35
C LYS A 248 -5.26 1.52 14.53
N ASN A 249 -6.25 2.40 14.50
CA ASN A 249 -7.19 2.60 15.60
C ASN A 249 -8.31 1.56 15.64
N THR A 250 -8.70 1.01 14.48
CA THR A 250 -9.87 0.13 14.36
C THR A 250 -9.63 -1.28 14.90
N TYR A 251 -8.46 -1.87 14.67
CA TYR A 251 -8.22 -3.29 14.96
C TYR A 251 -6.87 -3.54 15.62
N CYS A 252 -6.84 -4.46 16.58
CA CYS A 252 -5.62 -5.01 17.13
C CYS A 252 -5.32 -6.36 16.46
N ILE A 253 -4.19 -6.44 15.76
CA ILE A 253 -3.82 -7.65 15.00
C ILE A 253 -3.45 -8.84 15.89
N GLY A 254 -3.34 -10.02 15.29
CA GLY A 254 -3.02 -11.30 15.92
C GLY A 254 -1.56 -11.47 16.32
N ALA A 255 -1.23 -12.67 16.79
CA ALA A 255 0.09 -13.01 17.32
C ALA A 255 1.23 -12.77 16.31
N ASN A 256 0.93 -12.97 15.03
CA ASN A 256 1.88 -12.99 13.94
C ASN A 256 1.52 -11.88 12.95
N ALA A 257 2.48 -11.00 12.68
CA ALA A 257 2.36 -9.94 11.69
C ALA A 257 3.40 -10.14 10.60
N THR A 258 3.09 -9.69 9.39
CA THR A 258 4.00 -9.73 8.25
C THR A 258 4.26 -8.31 7.76
N ILE A 259 5.51 -7.99 7.41
CA ILE A 259 5.84 -6.80 6.62
C ILE A 259 6.28 -7.25 5.24
N ASP A 260 5.66 -6.66 4.22
CA ASP A 260 6.00 -6.89 2.83
C ASP A 260 5.68 -5.63 1.99
N GLU A 261 6.12 -5.62 0.74
CA GLU A 261 5.76 -4.62 -0.24
C GLU A 261 4.56 -5.03 -1.12
N LYS A 262 3.73 -4.05 -1.45
CA LYS A 262 2.73 -4.10 -2.49
C LYS A 262 3.08 -3.10 -3.58
N LEU A 263 2.78 -3.44 -4.84
CA LEU A 263 2.93 -2.53 -5.98
C LEU A 263 1.55 -2.22 -6.57
N GLU A 264 1.10 -0.98 -6.43
CA GLU A 264 -0.13 -0.50 -7.06
C GLU A 264 0.15 -0.11 -8.50
N ALA A 265 -0.36 -0.90 -9.45
CA ALA A 265 -0.06 -0.74 -10.86
C ALA A 265 -0.42 0.66 -11.37
N PHE A 266 0.58 1.39 -11.86
CA PHE A 266 0.43 2.74 -12.38
C PHE A 266 1.50 3.02 -13.43
N ARG A 267 1.08 3.53 -14.59
CA ARG A 267 1.98 3.83 -15.72
C ARG A 267 2.10 5.33 -16.04
N GLY A 268 1.26 6.18 -15.44
CA GLY A 268 1.35 7.63 -15.64
C GLY A 268 2.66 8.22 -15.09
N ARG A 269 2.84 9.51 -15.31
CA ARG A 269 3.93 10.26 -14.68
C ARG A 269 3.70 10.37 -13.18
N CYS A 270 4.76 10.08 -12.43
CA CYS A 270 4.80 10.13 -10.98
C CYS A 270 6.26 9.99 -10.56
N GLY A 271 6.80 11.00 -9.88
CA GLY A 271 8.21 11.09 -9.50
C GLY A 271 8.69 10.03 -8.50
N PHE A 272 7.84 9.10 -8.09
CA PHE A 272 8.20 7.97 -7.23
C PHE A 272 7.61 6.63 -7.70
N LYS A 273 7.21 6.55 -8.97
CA LYS A 273 6.87 5.28 -9.62
C LYS A 273 8.08 4.34 -9.60
N GLN A 274 7.85 3.08 -9.23
CA GLN A 274 8.86 2.04 -9.13
C GLN A 274 8.70 1.02 -10.25
N TYR A 275 9.82 0.46 -10.71
CA TYR A 275 9.87 -0.69 -11.60
C TYR A 275 10.34 -1.93 -10.82
N ILE A 276 9.50 -2.97 -10.75
CA ILE A 276 9.80 -4.25 -10.09
C ILE A 276 9.62 -5.38 -11.11
N PRO A 277 10.71 -5.92 -11.69
CA PRO A 277 10.65 -6.90 -12.78
C PRO A 277 9.84 -8.16 -12.47
N SER A 278 9.91 -8.62 -11.22
CA SER A 278 9.29 -9.86 -10.73
C SER A 278 7.79 -9.75 -10.46
N LYS A 279 7.19 -8.55 -10.52
CA LYS A 279 5.74 -8.39 -10.32
C LYS A 279 4.99 -8.44 -11.66
N PRO A 280 3.77 -9.02 -11.72
CA PRO A 280 2.98 -9.11 -12.96
C PRO A 280 2.74 -7.75 -13.63
N ASN A 281 2.45 -6.72 -12.83
CA ASN A 281 2.47 -5.33 -13.27
C ASN A 281 3.79 -4.72 -12.82
N LYS A 282 4.74 -4.58 -13.73
CA LYS A 282 6.11 -4.18 -13.39
C LYS A 282 6.25 -2.73 -12.93
N TYR A 283 5.32 -1.84 -13.29
CA TYR A 283 5.37 -0.41 -12.95
C TYR A 283 4.23 -0.03 -12.00
N GLY A 284 4.54 0.71 -10.95
CA GLY A 284 3.53 1.19 -10.01
C GLY A 284 4.06 1.98 -8.83
N VAL A 285 3.15 2.33 -7.92
CA VAL A 285 3.49 2.96 -6.65
C VAL A 285 3.75 1.85 -5.62
N LYS A 286 4.97 1.81 -5.09
CA LYS A 286 5.37 0.83 -4.07
C LYS A 286 4.86 1.28 -2.70
N ILE A 287 4.22 0.37 -1.97
CA ILE A 287 3.65 0.62 -0.63
C ILE A 287 4.12 -0.51 0.28
N PHE A 288 4.74 -0.18 1.41
CA PHE A 288 5.03 -1.17 2.45
C PHE A 288 3.83 -1.30 3.37
N ALA A 289 3.51 -2.54 3.78
CA ALA A 289 2.35 -2.83 4.61
C ALA A 289 2.73 -3.71 5.80
N LEU A 290 2.22 -3.37 6.99
CA LEU A 290 2.17 -4.26 8.15
C LEU A 290 0.80 -4.95 8.16
N VAL A 291 0.79 -6.27 8.02
CA VAL A 291 -0.44 -7.06 7.83
C VAL A 291 -0.54 -8.16 8.88
N ASP A 292 -1.74 -8.42 9.37
CA ASP A 292 -2.01 -9.58 10.22
C ASP A 292 -1.94 -10.89 9.43
N ALA A 293 -1.15 -11.86 9.90
CA ALA A 293 -0.99 -13.13 9.19
C ALA A 293 -2.26 -13.99 9.19
N SER A 294 -3.13 -13.85 10.19
CA SER A 294 -4.35 -14.67 10.32
C SER A 294 -5.57 -14.07 9.61
N THR A 295 -5.74 -12.75 9.65
CA THR A 295 -6.95 -12.07 9.15
C THR A 295 -6.69 -11.24 7.89
N SER A 296 -5.43 -11.14 7.45
CA SER A 296 -5.01 -10.27 6.35
C SER A 296 -5.33 -8.79 6.58
N TYR A 297 -5.58 -8.37 7.82
CA TYR A 297 -5.86 -6.99 8.16
C TYR A 297 -4.61 -6.11 8.05
N CYS A 298 -4.68 -5.03 7.27
CA CYS A 298 -3.59 -4.06 7.15
C CYS A 298 -3.59 -3.08 8.34
N ALA A 299 -2.63 -3.24 9.25
CA ALA A 299 -2.50 -2.41 10.44
C ALA A 299 -1.75 -1.09 10.19
N ASN A 300 -0.80 -1.08 9.26
CA ASN A 300 -0.02 0.10 8.92
C ASN A 300 0.39 0.06 7.45
N LEU A 301 0.54 1.24 6.83
CA LEU A 301 0.94 1.40 5.44
C LEU A 301 1.88 2.59 5.32
N GLU A 302 2.87 2.46 4.43
CA GLU A 302 3.79 3.55 4.10
C GLU A 302 4.06 3.56 2.59
N VAL A 303 3.76 4.68 1.92
CA VAL A 303 4.07 4.84 0.49
C VAL A 303 5.56 5.10 0.34
N TYR A 304 6.22 4.32 -0.51
CA TYR A 304 7.59 4.58 -0.88
C TYR A 304 7.65 5.70 -1.93
N VAL A 305 8.23 6.83 -1.53
CA VAL A 305 8.33 8.03 -2.37
C VAL A 305 9.77 8.33 -2.82
N GLY A 306 10.68 7.35 -2.67
CA GLY A 306 12.11 7.58 -2.82
C GLY A 306 12.63 8.61 -1.82
N THR A 307 13.71 9.31 -2.18
CA THR A 307 14.27 10.37 -1.33
C THR A 307 13.36 11.60 -1.33
N GLN A 308 12.90 11.98 -0.15
CA GLN A 308 12.14 13.20 0.09
C GLN A 308 13.07 14.43 0.12
N PRO A 309 12.59 15.62 -0.29
CA PRO A 309 13.34 16.86 -0.11
C PRO A 309 13.57 17.18 1.36
N ASP A 310 14.46 18.12 1.65
CA ASP A 310 14.72 18.56 3.02
C ASP A 310 13.46 19.10 3.69
N GLY A 311 13.16 18.57 4.87
CA GLY A 311 11.96 18.93 5.61
C GLY A 311 11.46 17.82 6.54
N PRO A 312 10.26 17.99 7.11
CA PRO A 312 9.73 17.09 8.15
C PRO A 312 9.43 15.67 7.66
N PHE A 313 9.27 15.47 6.35
CA PHE A 313 8.99 14.16 5.75
C PHE A 313 10.24 13.44 5.25
N LYS A 314 11.43 14.05 5.40
CA LYS A 314 12.69 13.39 5.02
C LYS A 314 13.05 12.31 6.04
N THR A 315 12.87 11.07 5.65
CA THR A 315 13.20 9.89 6.46
C THR A 315 14.13 8.95 5.71
N ASN A 316 14.91 8.15 6.45
CA ASN A 316 15.74 7.12 5.85
C ASN A 316 14.87 5.98 5.28
N ASN A 317 15.21 5.54 4.07
CA ASN A 317 14.54 4.48 3.34
C ASN A 317 15.26 3.13 3.42
N ASP A 318 16.27 3.01 4.29
CA ASP A 318 16.87 1.71 4.55
C ASP A 318 15.83 0.73 5.16
N PRO A 319 15.98 -0.59 4.92
CA PRO A 319 15.01 -1.57 5.38
C PRO A 319 14.75 -1.56 6.88
N VAL A 320 15.78 -1.26 7.70
CA VAL A 320 15.65 -1.20 9.16
C VAL A 320 14.77 -0.02 9.55
N SER A 321 15.02 1.17 9.00
CA SER A 321 14.20 2.36 9.28
C SER A 321 12.75 2.18 8.86
N ILE A 322 12.48 1.55 7.71
CA ILE A 322 11.12 1.24 7.24
C ILE A 322 10.41 0.31 8.23
N VAL A 323 11.06 -0.80 8.62
CA VAL A 323 10.47 -1.75 9.58
C VAL A 323 10.13 -1.05 10.89
N LEU A 324 11.04 -0.22 11.42
CA LEU A 324 10.82 0.49 12.68
C LEU A 324 9.63 1.47 12.64
N ARG A 325 9.37 2.12 11.49
CA ARG A 325 8.17 2.95 11.32
C ARG A 325 6.90 2.12 11.21
N LEU A 326 6.96 0.99 10.49
CA LEU A 326 5.80 0.13 10.25
C LEU A 326 5.32 -0.58 11.51
N ILE A 327 6.22 -1.03 12.39
CA ILE A 327 5.89 -1.79 13.61
C ILE A 327 5.24 -0.97 14.72
N GLU A 328 5.10 0.35 14.58
CA GLU A 328 4.54 1.23 15.61
C GLU A 328 3.26 0.67 16.29
N PRO A 329 2.28 0.09 15.57
CA PRO A 329 1.06 -0.45 16.19
C PRO A 329 1.28 -1.70 17.06
N VAL A 330 2.37 -2.44 16.85
CA VAL A 330 2.70 -3.71 17.52
C VAL A 330 3.89 -3.62 18.46
N SER A 331 4.61 -2.50 18.48
CA SER A 331 5.71 -2.28 19.40
C SER A 331 5.28 -2.50 20.86
N GLY A 332 6.07 -3.27 21.61
CA GLY A 332 5.86 -3.58 23.02
C GLY A 332 4.84 -4.69 23.30
N THR A 333 4.39 -5.43 22.28
CA THR A 333 3.24 -6.37 22.43
C THR A 333 3.59 -7.85 22.50
N ASN A 334 4.89 -8.21 22.42
CA ASN A 334 5.36 -9.60 22.37
C ASN A 334 4.82 -10.38 21.15
N ARG A 335 4.60 -9.69 20.03
CA ARG A 335 4.19 -10.29 18.75
C ARG A 335 5.40 -10.79 17.97
N ASN A 336 5.11 -11.70 17.05
CA ASN A 336 6.07 -12.18 16.08
C ASN A 336 5.93 -11.43 14.76
N LEU A 337 7.05 -10.96 14.24
CA LEU A 337 7.15 -10.30 12.94
C LEU A 337 7.78 -11.26 11.93
N THR A 338 7.15 -11.42 10.77
CA THR A 338 7.68 -12.17 9.64
C THR A 338 8.00 -11.21 8.52
N CYS A 339 9.20 -11.25 7.96
CA CYS A 339 9.57 -10.45 6.79
C CYS A 339 10.35 -11.29 5.78
N ASP A 340 10.41 -10.82 4.54
CA ASP A 340 11.31 -11.39 3.54
C ASP A 340 12.78 -11.00 3.79
N ASN A 341 13.67 -11.58 2.99
CA ASN A 341 15.11 -11.44 3.06
C ASN A 341 15.59 -9.99 2.99
N TRP A 342 14.89 -9.13 2.25
CA TRP A 342 15.27 -7.75 2.02
C TRP A 342 15.25 -6.93 3.31
N PHE A 343 14.37 -7.31 4.24
CA PHE A 343 14.27 -6.68 5.56
C PHE A 343 15.15 -7.35 6.61
N THR A 344 15.70 -8.53 6.33
CA THR A 344 16.31 -9.39 7.36
C THR A 344 17.76 -9.00 7.65
N SER A 345 18.04 -8.55 8.87
CA SER A 345 19.41 -8.33 9.36
C SER A 345 19.56 -8.60 10.86
N VAL A 346 20.71 -9.11 11.30
CA VAL A 346 20.97 -9.39 12.73
C VAL A 346 20.78 -8.14 13.61
N PRO A 347 21.31 -6.95 13.25
CA PRO A 347 21.10 -5.74 14.06
C PRO A 347 19.62 -5.37 14.21
N LEU A 348 18.82 -5.52 13.15
CA LEU A 348 17.37 -5.29 13.23
C LEU A 348 16.73 -6.24 14.23
N VAL A 349 17.01 -7.54 14.15
CA VAL A 349 16.39 -8.53 15.04
C VAL A 349 16.77 -8.27 16.50
N GLU A 350 18.02 -7.86 16.78
CA GLU A 350 18.41 -7.49 18.15
C GLU A 350 17.62 -6.29 18.66
N LYS A 351 17.47 -5.27 17.81
CA LYS A 351 16.75 -4.05 18.13
C LYS A 351 15.26 -4.33 18.39
N LEU A 352 14.62 -5.12 17.53
CA LEU A 352 13.23 -5.56 17.69
C LEU A 352 13.00 -6.28 19.03
N LEU A 353 13.92 -7.17 19.41
CA LEU A 353 13.80 -7.92 20.65
C LEU A 353 14.02 -7.05 21.90
N LYS A 354 15.10 -6.24 21.91
CA LYS A 354 15.52 -5.46 23.08
C LYS A 354 14.65 -4.22 23.31
N GLU A 355 14.33 -3.50 22.25
CA GLU A 355 13.68 -2.17 22.34
C GLU A 355 12.17 -2.26 22.09
N HIS A 356 11.72 -3.18 21.24
CA HIS A 356 10.32 -3.28 20.82
C HIS A 356 9.59 -4.50 21.36
N ARG A 357 10.27 -5.42 22.07
CA ARG A 357 9.68 -6.68 22.54
C ARG A 357 8.93 -7.43 21.43
N LEU A 358 9.58 -7.56 20.28
CA LEU A 358 9.08 -8.32 19.13
C LEU A 358 10.04 -9.46 18.81
N THR A 359 9.49 -10.62 18.43
CA THR A 359 10.28 -11.71 17.85
C THR A 359 10.27 -11.59 16.33
N PHE A 360 11.23 -12.25 15.66
CA PHE A 360 11.39 -12.12 14.22
C PHE A 360 11.58 -13.49 13.55
N VAL A 361 10.98 -13.62 12.36
CA VAL A 361 11.13 -14.75 11.44
C VAL A 361 11.44 -14.15 10.08
N GLY A 362 12.44 -14.68 9.39
CA GLY A 362 12.73 -14.20 8.04
C GLY A 362 13.68 -15.11 7.31
N THR A 363 13.66 -14.99 5.99
CA THR A 363 14.59 -15.66 5.10
C THR A 363 15.92 -14.91 5.11
N SER A 364 17.03 -15.62 4.95
CA SER A 364 18.35 -15.01 4.82
C SER A 364 19.02 -15.54 3.57
N HIS A 365 19.51 -14.66 2.70
CA HIS A 365 20.36 -15.09 1.59
C HIS A 365 21.63 -15.78 2.12
N GLY A 366 22.05 -16.83 1.40
CA GLY A 366 23.06 -17.80 1.80
C GLY A 366 24.27 -17.26 2.58
N ILE A 367 24.46 -17.85 3.75
CA ILE A 367 25.68 -18.05 4.55
C ILE A 367 26.95 -17.43 3.95
N HIS A 368 27.31 -16.19 4.31
CA HIS A 368 28.70 -15.75 4.54
C HIS A 368 28.73 -14.31 5.09
N LYS A 369 28.73 -14.14 6.43
CA LYS A 369 29.61 -13.18 7.17
C LYS A 369 29.22 -12.88 8.63
N TYR A 370 28.01 -13.23 9.11
CA TYR A 370 27.62 -12.86 10.48
C TYR A 370 27.47 -14.06 11.42
N GLN A 371 28.62 -14.58 11.84
CA GLN A 371 28.73 -15.32 13.08
C GLN A 371 29.32 -14.42 14.14
N LYS A 372 28.47 -13.64 14.81
CA LYS A 372 28.83 -13.04 16.08
C LYS A 372 27.70 -13.26 17.07
N SER A 373 27.93 -14.22 17.96
CA SER A 373 27.81 -14.08 19.42
C SER A 373 26.71 -13.17 19.96
N SER A 374 25.45 -13.42 19.60
CA SER A 374 24.30 -13.08 20.45
C SER A 374 23.22 -14.13 20.20
N CYS A 375 22.63 -14.69 21.24
CA CYS A 375 21.46 -15.56 21.08
C CYS A 375 20.29 -14.72 20.55
N LEU A 376 20.04 -14.77 19.25
CA LEU A 376 18.80 -14.32 18.66
C LEU A 376 18.00 -15.53 18.22
N TYR A 377 16.72 -15.53 18.55
CA TYR A 377 15.73 -16.37 17.89
C TYR A 377 15.59 -15.85 16.45
N ILE A 378 16.42 -16.37 15.55
CA ILE A 378 16.21 -16.25 14.11
C ILE A 378 15.58 -17.56 13.69
N HIS A 379 14.26 -17.57 13.50
CA HIS A 379 13.61 -18.66 12.79
C HIS A 379 13.92 -18.47 11.30
N VAL A 380 14.97 -19.13 10.84
CA VAL A 380 15.28 -19.27 9.40
C VAL A 380 14.46 -20.45 8.89
N TRP A 381 13.54 -20.21 7.96
CA TRP A 381 12.86 -21.27 7.24
C TRP A 381 13.75 -21.71 6.08
N VAL A 382 14.02 -23.02 5.98
CA VAL A 382 14.72 -23.63 4.83
C VAL A 382 13.70 -24.53 4.12
N PRO A 383 13.45 -24.38 2.81
CA PRO A 383 12.44 -25.17 2.11
C PRO A 383 12.96 -26.58 1.84
N GLU A 384 12.69 -27.52 2.73
CA GLU A 384 12.65 -28.94 2.36
C GLU A 384 11.48 -29.61 3.08
N ARG A 385 10.53 -30.10 2.27
CA ARG A 385 9.46 -31.08 2.55
C ARG A 385 8.77 -30.99 3.92
N TYR A 386 7.50 -30.56 3.89
CA TYR A 386 6.43 -30.93 4.83
C TYR A 386 6.88 -31.50 6.19
N ASP A 387 7.49 -30.65 7.01
CA ASP A 387 7.56 -30.82 8.46
C ASP A 387 7.97 -29.48 9.06
N ASN A 388 7.13 -28.96 9.97
CA ASN A 388 7.34 -27.70 10.67
C ASN A 388 8.66 -27.72 11.47
N CYS A 389 9.78 -27.32 10.85
CA CYS A 389 11.07 -27.21 11.51
C CYS A 389 11.16 -25.92 12.33
N VAL A 390 10.84 -26.04 13.62
CA VAL A 390 11.06 -24.96 14.60
C VAL A 390 12.49 -25.06 15.14
N LEU A 391 13.38 -24.23 14.60
CA LEU A 391 14.74 -24.06 15.13
C LEU A 391 14.68 -23.19 16.39
N CYS A 392 14.95 -23.77 17.56
CA CYS A 392 14.84 -23.09 18.86
C CYS A 392 16.22 -23.08 19.57
N PRO A 393 16.93 -21.95 19.64
CA PRO A 393 18.14 -21.86 20.45
C PRO A 393 17.78 -21.85 21.95
N GLN A 394 18.46 -22.70 22.73
CA GLN A 394 18.50 -22.60 24.19
C GLN A 394 19.88 -22.08 24.60
N LYS A 395 19.89 -20.99 25.37
CA LYS A 395 21.07 -20.50 26.08
C LYS A 395 21.24 -21.35 27.35
N VAL A 396 22.48 -21.75 27.64
CA VAL A 396 22.87 -22.43 28.89
C VAL A 396 22.53 -21.54 30.08
#